data_AF-A0A5J4PAZ6-F1
#
_entry.id   AF-A0A5J4PAZ6-F1
#
_cell.length_a   1.000
_cell.length_b   1.000
_cell.length_c   1.000
_cell.angle_alpha   90.00
_cell.angle_beta   90.00
_cell.angle_gamma   90.00
#
_symmetry.space_group_name_H-M   'P 1'
#
loop_
_entity.id
_entity.type
_entity.pdbx_description
1 polymer ?
#
loop_
_entity_poly.entity_id
_entity_poly.type
_entity_poly.pdbx_seq_one_letter_code
_entity_poly.pdbx_strand_id
1 'polypeptide(L)'
;VDDSIIVIENIYRHLEMGKTKMQATLDAVREIGASILTLTLVLVVVFLPIAFLGGMMGSFLGQFSLVIASTALISLLVSLTVIPLLTSRYGKLEVLNTKNIFGKFIRWFENLLDAFGLKMRNLLNWSLSHKLITFGVTALLLFSSLALIAGGFIGISMFDAGDRGEFFVRLKLPKDATTEQTNLAVLQTEEILKQQPLITSIFTTVGVEENGAVQSNKAEIHVNMA
;
A
#
# COMPACT_ATOMS: atom_id res chain seq x y z
N VAL A 1 -11.85 -8.48 1.22
CA VAL A 1 -12.29 -9.25 0.02
C VAL A 1 -11.90 -10.71 0.19
N ASP A 2 -10.64 -10.95 0.53
CA ASP A 2 -10.01 -12.25 0.75
C ASP A 2 -10.87 -13.18 1.62
N ASP A 3 -11.32 -12.72 2.79
CA ASP A 3 -12.21 -13.49 3.69
C ASP A 3 -13.45 -14.01 2.96
N SER A 4 -14.11 -13.14 2.16
CA SER A 4 -15.29 -13.48 1.38
C SER A 4 -15.00 -14.51 0.29
N ILE A 5 -13.83 -14.44 -0.35
CA ILE A 5 -13.40 -15.43 -1.34
C ILE A 5 -13.21 -16.79 -0.66
N ILE A 6 -12.51 -16.84 0.47
CA ILE A 6 -12.27 -18.08 1.23
C ILE A 6 -13.60 -18.71 1.68
N VAL A 7 -14.57 -17.90 2.14
CA VAL A 7 -15.93 -18.39 2.47
C VAL A 7 -16.65 -18.92 1.24
N ILE A 8 -16.67 -18.17 0.12
CA ILE A 8 -17.36 -18.60 -1.11
C ILE A 8 -16.77 -19.91 -1.64
N GLU A 9 -15.45 -20.00 -1.74
CA GLU A 9 -14.72 -21.18 -2.21
C GLU A 9 -15.05 -22.42 -1.37
N ASN A 10 -15.05 -22.28 -0.03
CA ASN A 10 -15.39 -23.40 0.84
C ASN A 10 -16.87 -23.82 0.72
N ILE A 11 -17.79 -22.86 0.53
CA ILE A 11 -19.20 -23.18 0.25
C ILE A 11 -19.33 -23.91 -1.10
N TYR A 12 -18.61 -23.51 -2.14
CA TYR A 12 -18.60 -24.22 -3.43
C TYR A 12 -18.06 -25.64 -3.28
N ARG A 13 -16.94 -25.85 -2.58
CA ARG A 13 -16.42 -27.20 -2.27
C ARG A 13 -17.46 -28.06 -1.54
N HIS A 14 -18.23 -27.49 -0.62
CA HIS A 14 -19.32 -28.20 0.05
C HIS A 14 -20.54 -28.47 -0.86
N LEU A 15 -20.83 -27.60 -1.81
CA LEU A 15 -21.85 -27.82 -2.85
C LEU A 15 -21.42 -28.95 -3.80
N GLU A 16 -20.16 -28.98 -4.24
CA GLU A 16 -19.60 -30.05 -5.09
C GLU A 16 -19.64 -31.43 -4.44
N MET A 17 -19.52 -31.49 -3.10
CA MET A 17 -19.79 -32.71 -2.31
C MET A 17 -21.27 -33.11 -2.25
N GLY A 18 -22.16 -32.47 -3.02
CA GLY A 18 -23.57 -32.81 -3.16
C GLY A 18 -24.49 -32.28 -2.05
N LYS A 19 -24.00 -31.41 -1.16
CA LYS A 19 -24.81 -30.86 -0.05
C LYS A 19 -25.82 -29.84 -0.55
N THR A 20 -26.97 -29.73 0.12
CA THR A 20 -27.93 -28.64 -0.13
C THR A 20 -27.30 -27.29 0.19
N LYS A 21 -27.72 -26.20 -0.48
CA LYS A 21 -27.13 -24.86 -0.30
C LYS A 21 -27.02 -24.40 1.15
N MET A 22 -28.09 -24.62 1.92
CA MET A 22 -28.16 -24.26 3.34
C MET A 22 -27.15 -25.08 4.16
N GLN A 23 -27.08 -26.39 3.94
CA GLN A 23 -26.15 -27.27 4.63
C GLN A 23 -24.70 -26.99 4.23
N ALA A 24 -24.43 -26.78 2.93
CA ALA A 24 -23.13 -26.41 2.43
C ALA A 24 -22.62 -25.10 3.06
N THR A 25 -23.50 -24.12 3.19
CA THR A 25 -23.20 -22.84 3.85
C THR A 25 -22.90 -23.01 5.33
N LEU A 26 -23.74 -23.75 6.06
CA LEU A 26 -23.57 -23.96 7.51
C LEU A 26 -22.30 -24.77 7.83
N ASP A 27 -22.04 -25.84 7.08
CA ASP A 27 -20.86 -26.67 7.27
C ASP A 27 -19.58 -25.92 6.90
N ALA A 28 -19.58 -25.15 5.81
CA ALA A 28 -18.45 -24.31 5.41
C ALA A 28 -18.10 -23.30 6.51
N VAL A 29 -19.07 -22.51 6.99
CA VAL A 29 -18.82 -21.48 8.02
C VAL A 29 -18.32 -22.10 9.33
N ARG A 30 -18.82 -23.29 9.70
CA ARG A 30 -18.34 -24.02 10.90
C ARG A 30 -16.91 -24.52 10.78
N GLU A 31 -16.48 -24.91 9.58
CA GLU A 31 -15.14 -25.46 9.34
C GLU A 31 -14.05 -24.38 9.35
N ILE A 32 -14.29 -23.24 8.70
CA ILE A 32 -13.26 -22.19 8.50
C ILE A 32 -13.48 -20.89 9.29
N GLY A 33 -14.63 -20.71 9.96
CA GLY A 33 -14.96 -19.45 10.64
C GLY A 33 -13.95 -19.05 11.72
N ALA A 34 -13.43 -20.02 12.47
CA ALA A 34 -12.36 -19.77 13.45
C ALA A 34 -11.03 -19.38 12.77
N SER A 35 -10.72 -19.97 11.62
CA SER A 35 -9.48 -19.68 10.86
C SER A 35 -9.48 -18.27 10.29
N ILE A 36 -10.61 -17.82 9.72
CA ILE A 36 -10.76 -16.45 9.20
C ILE A 36 -10.69 -15.44 10.35
N LEU A 37 -11.44 -15.67 11.43
CA LEU A 37 -11.37 -14.81 12.63
C LEU A 37 -9.94 -14.68 13.16
N THR A 38 -9.18 -15.79 13.19
CA THR A 38 -7.77 -15.79 13.60
C THR A 38 -6.91 -14.95 12.65
N LEU A 39 -7.07 -15.11 11.33
CA LEU A 39 -6.34 -14.34 10.32
C LEU A 39 -6.61 -12.83 10.45
N THR A 40 -7.88 -12.43 10.58
CA THR A 40 -8.26 -11.02 10.78
C THR A 40 -7.68 -10.47 12.07
N LEU A 41 -7.72 -11.22 13.18
CA LEU A 41 -7.13 -10.79 14.44
C LEU A 41 -5.61 -10.65 14.37
N VAL A 42 -4.90 -11.51 13.64
CA VAL A 42 -3.45 -11.34 13.40
C VAL A 42 -3.17 -10.02 12.68
N LEU A 43 -3.96 -9.67 11.66
CA LEU A 43 -3.84 -8.36 10.98
C LEU A 43 -4.09 -7.20 11.97
N VAL A 44 -5.16 -7.27 12.77
CA VAL A 44 -5.45 -6.23 13.77
C VAL A 44 -4.32 -6.11 14.79
N VAL A 45 -3.75 -7.21 15.29
CA VAL A 45 -2.63 -7.21 16.25
C VAL A 45 -1.34 -6.62 15.64
N VAL A 46 -1.10 -6.79 14.34
CA VAL A 46 0.06 -6.20 13.65
C VAL A 46 -0.14 -4.70 13.40
N PHE A 47 -1.32 -4.28 12.96
CA PHE A 47 -1.56 -2.88 12.58
C PHE A 47 -1.92 -1.98 13.77
N LEU A 48 -2.79 -2.42 14.69
CA LEU A 48 -3.32 -1.57 15.77
C LEU A 48 -2.23 -0.89 16.65
N PRO A 49 -1.07 -1.51 16.99
CA PRO A 49 0.00 -0.84 17.72
C PRO A 49 0.57 0.40 16.99
N ILE A 50 0.55 0.41 15.66
CA ILE A 50 1.05 1.51 14.82
C ILE A 50 0.20 2.78 15.04
N ALA A 51 -1.07 2.65 15.41
CA ALA A 51 -1.96 3.79 15.70
C ALA A 51 -1.59 4.56 16.99
N PHE A 52 -0.75 3.97 17.85
CA PHE A 52 -0.27 4.59 19.08
C PHE A 52 1.15 5.16 18.96
N LEU A 53 1.75 5.15 17.76
CA LEU A 53 3.05 5.77 17.53
C LEU A 53 2.93 7.30 17.57
N GLY A 54 3.87 7.94 18.26
CA GLY A 54 3.96 9.41 18.35
C GLY A 54 4.75 10.06 17.22
N GLY A 55 4.76 11.39 17.21
CA GLY A 55 5.48 12.21 16.24
C GLY A 55 4.79 12.28 14.86
N MET A 56 5.35 13.07 13.94
CA MET A 56 4.75 13.29 12.61
C MET A 56 4.53 11.99 11.84
N MET A 57 5.52 11.08 11.87
CA MET A 57 5.44 9.76 11.22
C MET A 57 4.35 8.88 11.84
N GLY A 58 4.18 8.93 13.16
CA GLY A 58 3.11 8.24 13.87
C GLY A 58 1.72 8.73 13.47
N SER A 59 1.53 10.04 13.33
CA SER A 59 0.25 10.61 12.85
C SER A 59 -0.13 10.14 11.44
N PHE A 60 0.83 10.06 10.50
CA PHE A 60 0.56 9.54 9.16
C PHE A 60 0.27 8.03 9.17
N LEU A 61 1.18 7.23 9.74
CA LEU A 61 1.03 5.76 9.75
C LEU A 61 -0.15 5.29 10.60
N GLY A 62 -0.51 6.02 11.66
CA GLY A 62 -1.63 5.72 12.54
C GLY A 62 -2.99 5.85 11.84
N GLN A 63 -3.14 6.82 10.94
CA GLN A 63 -4.35 6.95 10.12
C GLN A 63 -4.52 5.74 9.19
N PHE A 64 -3.46 5.33 8.48
CA PHE A 64 -3.48 4.13 7.64
C PHE A 64 -3.75 2.85 8.45
N SER A 65 -3.07 2.70 9.60
CA SER A 65 -3.27 1.59 10.53
C SER A 65 -4.73 1.45 10.98
N LEU A 66 -5.36 2.55 11.41
CA LEU A 66 -6.75 2.54 11.86
C LEU A 66 -7.72 2.13 10.73
N VAL A 67 -7.49 2.61 9.50
CA VAL A 67 -8.29 2.24 8.33
C VAL A 67 -8.12 0.75 8.01
N ILE A 68 -6.89 0.21 8.01
CA ILE A 68 -6.64 -1.22 7.74
C ILE A 68 -7.30 -2.10 8.81
N ALA A 69 -7.11 -1.78 10.10
CA ALA A 69 -7.69 -2.57 11.19
C ALA A 69 -9.22 -2.53 11.20
N SER A 70 -9.84 -1.36 11.00
CA SER A 70 -11.30 -1.23 10.96
C SER A 70 -11.92 -1.88 9.74
N THR A 71 -11.33 -1.71 8.55
CA THR A 71 -11.82 -2.35 7.32
C THR A 71 -11.66 -3.87 7.33
N ALA A 72 -10.59 -4.40 7.95
CA ALA A 72 -10.41 -5.84 8.16
C ALA A 72 -11.51 -6.42 9.07
N LEU A 73 -11.84 -5.75 10.19
CA LEU A 73 -12.95 -6.18 11.06
C LEU A 73 -14.32 -6.11 10.37
N ILE A 74 -14.55 -5.10 9.53
CA ILE A 74 -15.78 -5.01 8.71
C ILE A 74 -15.81 -6.13 7.65
N SER A 75 -14.66 -6.45 7.02
CA SER A 75 -14.52 -7.57 6.06
C SER A 75 -14.87 -8.91 6.72
N LEU A 76 -14.37 -9.17 7.94
CA LEU A 76 -14.73 -10.35 8.73
C LEU A 76 -16.23 -10.43 9.03
N LEU A 77 -16.86 -9.32 9.46
CA LEU A 77 -18.31 -9.29 9.69
C LEU A 77 -19.10 -9.59 8.41
N VAL A 78 -18.74 -8.98 7.29
CA VAL A 78 -19.39 -9.20 5.98
C VAL A 78 -19.20 -10.65 5.50
N SER A 79 -18.00 -11.21 5.64
CA SER A 79 -17.68 -12.57 5.18
C SER A 79 -18.37 -13.66 5.99
N LEU A 80 -18.62 -13.45 7.29
CA LEU A 80 -19.32 -14.42 8.15
C LEU A 80 -20.84 -14.21 8.24
N THR A 81 -21.39 -13.10 7.75
CA THR A 81 -22.83 -12.81 7.80
C THR A 81 -23.47 -12.68 6.41
N VAL A 82 -23.09 -11.64 5.66
CA VAL A 82 -23.69 -11.28 4.37
C VAL A 82 -23.40 -12.35 3.31
N ILE A 83 -22.16 -12.82 3.23
CA ILE A 83 -21.75 -13.81 2.22
C ILE A 83 -22.49 -15.15 2.41
N PRO A 84 -22.53 -15.79 3.59
CA PRO A 84 -23.37 -16.96 3.86
C PRO A 84 -24.86 -16.75 3.53
N LEU A 85 -25.42 -15.59 3.89
CA LEU A 85 -26.82 -15.27 3.62
C LEU A 85 -27.12 -15.17 2.12
N LEU A 86 -26.21 -14.56 1.34
CA LEU A 86 -26.35 -14.47 -0.11
C LEU A 86 -26.12 -15.82 -0.79
N THR A 87 -25.05 -16.54 -0.44
CA THR A 87 -24.70 -17.82 -1.10
C THR A 87 -25.73 -18.92 -0.80
N SER A 88 -26.28 -19.00 0.42
CA SER A 88 -27.33 -19.96 0.76
C SER A 88 -28.62 -19.77 -0.04
N ARG A 89 -28.95 -18.53 -0.43
CA ARG A 89 -30.12 -18.21 -1.29
C ARG A 89 -29.80 -18.34 -2.78
N TYR A 90 -28.77 -17.62 -3.22
CA TYR A 90 -28.50 -17.38 -4.64
C TYR A 90 -27.43 -18.30 -5.25
N GLY A 91 -26.54 -18.88 -4.45
CA GLY A 91 -25.47 -19.76 -4.93
C GLY A 91 -26.03 -20.93 -5.74
N LYS A 92 -25.44 -21.24 -6.90
CA LYS A 92 -25.82 -22.34 -7.77
C LYS A 92 -24.55 -23.03 -8.26
N LEU A 93 -24.56 -24.36 -8.31
CA LEU A 93 -23.57 -25.10 -9.08
C LEU A 93 -23.88 -24.87 -10.56
N GLU A 94 -23.09 -24.03 -11.23
CA GLU A 94 -23.14 -23.92 -12.68
C GLU A 94 -22.28 -25.03 -13.31
N VAL A 95 -22.94 -26.07 -13.82
CA VAL A 95 -22.25 -27.09 -14.62
C VAL A 95 -21.87 -26.46 -15.96
N LEU A 96 -20.58 -26.18 -16.15
CA LEU A 96 -20.04 -25.45 -17.30
C LEU A 96 -20.44 -26.07 -18.65
N ASN A 97 -21.43 -25.47 -19.31
CA ASN A 97 -21.94 -25.93 -20.59
C ASN A 97 -20.91 -25.69 -21.70
N THR A 98 -20.13 -26.74 -22.02
CA THR A 98 -18.89 -26.64 -22.79
C THR A 98 -19.11 -26.49 -24.32
N LYS A 99 -20.32 -26.15 -24.76
CA LYS A 99 -20.66 -25.96 -26.18
C LYS A 99 -20.30 -24.57 -26.72
N ASN A 100 -20.12 -23.57 -25.84
CA ASN A 100 -19.75 -22.21 -26.22
C ASN A 100 -18.22 -22.01 -26.27
N ILE A 101 -17.78 -21.01 -27.05
CA ILE A 101 -16.37 -20.58 -27.16
C ILE A 101 -15.80 -20.22 -25.77
N PHE A 102 -16.58 -19.52 -24.95
CA PHE A 102 -16.25 -19.22 -23.56
C PHE A 102 -15.99 -20.49 -22.72
N GLY A 103 -16.79 -21.54 -22.89
CA GLY A 103 -16.60 -22.81 -22.18
C GLY A 103 -15.32 -23.56 -22.58
N LYS A 104 -14.84 -23.36 -23.82
CA LYS A 104 -13.53 -23.88 -24.26
C LYS A 104 -12.37 -23.09 -23.63
N PHE A 105 -12.50 -21.77 -23.52
CA PHE A 105 -11.50 -20.93 -22.84
C PHE A 105 -11.39 -21.28 -21.36
N ILE A 106 -12.53 -21.42 -20.67
CA ILE A 106 -12.58 -21.81 -19.25
C ILE A 106 -11.90 -23.17 -19.05
N ARG A 107 -12.22 -24.22 -19.83
CA ARG A 107 -11.53 -25.52 -19.72
C ARG A 107 -10.04 -25.48 -20.07
N TRP A 108 -9.60 -24.60 -20.96
CA TRP A 108 -8.16 -24.41 -21.20
C TRP A 108 -7.48 -23.79 -19.97
N PHE A 109 -8.13 -22.85 -19.31
CA PHE A 109 -7.64 -22.22 -18.09
C PHE A 109 -7.66 -23.18 -16.89
N GLU A 110 -8.71 -23.98 -16.72
CA GLU A 110 -8.78 -25.08 -15.72
C GLU A 110 -7.61 -26.06 -15.90
N ASN A 111 -7.39 -26.56 -17.13
CA ASN A 111 -6.26 -27.45 -17.42
C ASN A 111 -4.89 -26.80 -17.14
N LEU A 112 -4.77 -25.48 -17.33
CA LEU A 112 -3.55 -24.72 -17.01
C LEU A 112 -3.34 -24.63 -15.49
N LEU A 113 -4.40 -24.37 -14.72
CA LEU A 113 -4.39 -24.36 -13.26
C LEU A 113 -4.08 -25.75 -12.69
N ASP A 114 -4.66 -26.83 -13.24
CA ASP A 114 -4.38 -28.21 -12.84
C ASP A 114 -2.90 -28.59 -13.10
N ALA A 115 -2.38 -28.26 -14.28
CA ALA A 115 -0.98 -28.47 -14.62
C ALA A 115 -0.04 -27.67 -13.68
N PHE A 116 -0.43 -26.45 -13.33
CA PHE A 116 0.28 -25.63 -12.35
C PHE A 116 0.22 -26.22 -10.93
N GLY A 117 -0.93 -26.72 -10.51
CA GLY A 117 -1.15 -27.41 -9.23
C GLY A 117 -0.30 -28.67 -9.10
N LEU A 118 -0.22 -29.50 -10.15
CA LEU A 118 0.67 -30.66 -10.22
C LEU A 118 2.15 -30.25 -10.14
N LYS A 119 2.56 -29.18 -10.82
CA LYS A 119 3.92 -28.64 -10.76
C LYS A 119 4.26 -28.12 -9.36
N MET A 120 3.34 -27.39 -8.71
CA MET A 120 3.46 -26.93 -7.34
C MET A 120 3.56 -28.09 -6.34
N ARG A 121 2.74 -29.14 -6.50
CA ARG A 121 2.80 -30.35 -5.67
C ARG A 121 4.15 -31.07 -5.80
N ASN A 122 4.69 -31.18 -7.01
CA ASN A 122 6.00 -31.78 -7.25
C ASN A 122 7.13 -30.93 -6.64
N LEU A 123 7.06 -29.61 -6.78
CA LEU A 123 8.02 -28.68 -6.16
C LEU A 123 7.97 -28.72 -4.63
N LEU A 124 6.77 -28.84 -4.04
CA LEU A 124 6.56 -29.01 -2.61
C LEU A 124 7.15 -30.33 -2.11
N ASN A 125 6.91 -31.44 -2.81
CA ASN A 125 7.50 -32.74 -2.47
C ASN A 125 9.04 -32.72 -2.56
N TRP A 126 9.59 -32.04 -3.57
CA TRP A 126 11.04 -31.83 -3.69
C TRP A 126 11.58 -30.97 -2.53
N SER A 127 10.88 -29.89 -2.18
CA SER A 127 11.22 -28.99 -1.08
C SER A 127 11.24 -29.69 0.29
N LEU A 128 10.23 -30.52 0.55
CA LEU A 128 10.08 -31.29 1.80
C LEU A 128 11.06 -32.46 1.91
N SER A 129 11.55 -32.99 0.79
CA SER A 129 12.61 -34.02 0.78
C SER A 129 14.00 -33.41 0.93
N HIS A 130 14.25 -32.23 0.36
CA HIS A 130 15.57 -31.56 0.37
C HIS A 130 15.67 -30.46 1.44
N LYS A 131 15.25 -30.78 2.68
CA LYS A 131 15.12 -29.83 3.82
C LYS A 131 16.37 -28.97 4.07
N LEU A 132 17.56 -29.52 3.89
CA LEU A 132 18.83 -28.78 4.07
C LEU A 132 19.07 -27.77 2.94
N ILE A 133 18.73 -28.12 1.69
CA ILE A 133 18.87 -27.22 0.54
C ILE A 133 17.85 -26.09 0.67
N THR A 134 16.61 -26.39 1.02
CA THR A 134 15.56 -25.37 1.16
C THR A 134 15.81 -24.44 2.33
N PHE A 135 16.23 -24.97 3.48
CA PHE A 135 16.69 -24.14 4.60
C PHE A 135 17.89 -23.26 4.20
N GLY A 136 18.88 -23.81 3.50
CA GLY A 136 20.05 -23.06 3.01
C GLY A 136 19.67 -21.92 2.05
N VAL A 137 18.74 -22.17 1.12
CA VAL A 137 18.22 -21.15 0.19
C VAL A 137 17.42 -20.08 0.94
N THR A 138 16.53 -20.46 1.88
CA THR A 138 15.77 -19.49 2.68
C THR A 138 16.70 -18.63 3.55
N ALA A 139 17.71 -19.22 4.18
CA ALA A 139 18.72 -18.50 4.94
C ALA A 139 19.53 -17.55 4.05
N LEU A 140 19.99 -18.00 2.89
CA LEU A 140 20.72 -17.18 1.92
C LEU A 140 19.87 -15.99 1.45
N LEU A 141 18.59 -16.19 1.12
CA LEU A 141 17.68 -15.11 0.74
C LEU A 141 17.46 -14.11 1.89
N LEU A 142 17.30 -14.59 3.13
CA LEU A 142 17.14 -13.73 4.31
C LEU A 142 18.39 -12.88 4.56
N PHE A 143 19.58 -13.50 4.58
CA PHE A 143 20.84 -12.78 4.78
C PHE A 143 21.17 -11.85 3.60
N SER A 144 20.85 -12.24 2.36
CA SER A 144 21.00 -11.38 1.18
C SER A 144 20.09 -10.15 1.25
N SER A 145 18.85 -10.30 1.73
CA SER A 145 17.91 -9.18 1.93
C SER A 145 18.45 -8.17 2.95
N LEU A 146 18.95 -8.65 4.09
CA LEU A 146 19.58 -7.81 5.11
C LEU A 146 20.89 -7.16 4.61
N ALA A 147 21.69 -7.89 3.82
CA ALA A 147 22.94 -7.40 3.26
C ALA A 147 22.74 -6.28 2.23
N LEU A 148 21.59 -6.21 1.53
CA LEU A 148 21.29 -5.09 0.63
C LEU A 148 21.11 -3.76 1.39
N ILE A 149 20.47 -3.82 2.56
CA ILE A 149 20.31 -2.65 3.45
C ILE A 149 21.68 -2.27 4.04
N ALA A 150 22.41 -3.24 4.61
CA ALA A 150 23.72 -2.99 5.21
C ALA A 150 24.80 -2.55 4.19
N GLY A 151 24.68 -2.99 2.94
CA GLY A 151 25.57 -2.62 1.83
C GLY A 151 25.28 -1.24 1.22
N GLY A 152 24.31 -0.49 1.76
CA GLY A 152 24.01 0.88 1.31
C GLY A 152 23.28 0.98 -0.04
N PHE A 153 22.80 -0.14 -0.60
CA PHE A 153 22.00 -0.13 -1.84
C PHE A 153 20.59 0.45 -1.64
N ILE A 154 20.11 0.51 -0.40
CA ILE A 154 18.82 1.07 -0.02
C ILE A 154 19.06 2.27 0.89
N GLY A 155 18.83 3.48 0.36
CA GLY A 155 18.87 4.71 1.15
C GLY A 155 17.61 4.87 2.02
N ILE A 156 17.76 5.51 3.18
CA ILE A 156 16.64 5.85 4.06
C ILE A 156 16.23 7.30 3.77
N SER A 157 15.15 7.49 3.00
CA SER A 157 14.45 8.77 2.87
C SER A 157 13.12 8.72 3.63
N MET A 158 12.76 9.81 4.31
CA MET A 158 11.51 9.90 5.08
C MET A 158 10.33 10.36 4.23
N PHE A 159 10.60 11.22 3.26
CA PHE A 159 9.69 11.64 2.21
C PHE A 159 10.50 11.74 0.92
N ASP A 160 9.87 11.45 -0.21
CA ASP A 160 10.45 11.87 -1.48
C ASP A 160 10.31 13.40 -1.59
N ALA A 161 11.39 14.06 -1.99
CA ALA A 161 11.38 15.49 -2.31
C ALA A 161 10.87 15.66 -3.75
N GLY A 162 9.68 15.11 -4.00
CA GLY A 162 9.02 15.19 -5.30
C GLY A 162 8.78 16.65 -5.69
N ASP A 163 8.81 16.92 -6.98
CA ASP A 163 8.55 18.25 -7.51
C ASP A 163 7.13 18.70 -7.14
N ARG A 164 7.04 19.81 -6.42
CA ARG A 164 5.77 20.43 -6.01
C ARG A 164 5.34 21.56 -6.95
N GLY A 165 6.15 21.88 -7.97
CA GLY A 165 5.98 23.09 -8.77
C GLY A 165 6.28 24.36 -7.97
N GLU A 166 7.05 24.29 -6.88
CA GLU A 166 7.44 25.44 -6.05
C GLU A 166 8.91 25.34 -5.62
N PHE A 167 9.61 26.47 -5.55
CA PHE A 167 10.93 26.57 -4.92
C PHE A 167 11.16 27.94 -4.27
N PHE A 168 12.14 28.00 -3.37
CA PHE A 168 12.46 29.19 -2.57
C PHE A 168 13.85 29.72 -2.92
N VAL A 169 13.95 31.01 -3.21
CA VAL A 169 15.25 31.71 -3.38
C VAL A 169 15.47 32.63 -2.18
N ARG A 170 16.53 32.34 -1.42
CA ARG A 170 16.87 33.08 -0.18
C ARG A 170 18.04 34.01 -0.44
N LEU A 171 17.77 35.32 -0.39
CA LEU A 171 18.74 36.38 -0.56
C LEU A 171 19.26 36.84 0.80
N LYS A 172 20.59 36.95 0.92
CA LYS A 172 21.27 37.35 2.15
C LYS A 172 22.39 38.34 1.84
N LEU A 173 22.15 39.60 2.17
CA LEU A 173 23.10 40.69 2.02
C LEU A 173 24.00 40.83 3.26
N PRO A 174 25.08 41.63 3.18
CA PRO A 174 25.86 42.07 4.35
C PRO A 174 24.98 42.63 5.49
N LYS A 175 25.41 42.49 6.75
CA LYS A 175 24.59 42.81 7.94
C LYS A 175 24.23 44.29 8.09
N ASP A 176 24.99 45.14 7.43
CA ASP A 176 24.86 46.59 7.32
C ASP A 176 23.87 47.02 6.22
N ALA A 177 23.36 46.09 5.42
CA ALA A 177 22.41 46.40 4.36
C ALA A 177 21.04 46.84 4.91
N THR A 178 20.53 47.94 4.35
CA THR A 178 19.18 48.44 4.64
C THR A 178 18.13 47.62 3.89
N THR A 179 16.88 47.67 4.37
CA THR A 179 15.75 46.99 3.70
C THR A 179 15.59 47.46 2.25
N GLU A 180 15.88 48.72 1.95
CA GLU A 180 15.88 49.28 0.59
C GLU A 180 16.95 48.63 -0.31
N GLN A 181 18.16 48.42 0.20
CA GLN A 181 19.24 47.76 -0.56
C GLN A 181 18.90 46.29 -0.83
N THR A 182 18.30 45.61 0.15
CA THR A 182 17.79 44.24 -0.01
C THR A 182 16.63 44.19 -1.02
N ASN A 183 15.73 45.18 -0.99
CA ASN A 183 14.61 45.30 -1.95
C ASN A 183 15.12 45.51 -3.39
N LEU A 184 16.15 46.33 -3.60
CA LEU A 184 16.76 46.49 -4.92
C LEU A 184 17.40 45.20 -5.45
N ALA A 185 18.12 44.45 -4.61
CA ALA A 185 18.69 43.15 -4.99
C ALA A 185 17.61 42.09 -5.26
N VAL A 186 16.49 42.15 -4.53
CA VAL A 186 15.28 41.36 -4.77
C VAL A 186 14.69 41.66 -6.14
N LEU A 187 14.46 42.92 -6.49
CA LEU A 187 13.85 43.30 -7.77
C LEU A 187 14.68 42.82 -8.96
N GLN A 188 16.02 42.93 -8.87
CA GLN A 188 16.93 42.38 -9.88
C GLN A 188 16.81 40.85 -9.99
N THR A 189 16.64 40.15 -8.87
CA THR A 189 16.45 38.69 -8.85
C THR A 189 15.09 38.30 -9.44
N GLU A 190 14.03 39.06 -9.16
CA GLU A 190 12.71 38.86 -9.76
C GLU A 190 12.73 39.05 -11.28
N GLU A 191 13.44 40.05 -11.81
CA GLU A 191 13.55 40.25 -13.26
C GLU A 191 14.21 39.06 -13.97
N ILE A 192 15.23 38.44 -13.35
CA ILE A 192 15.88 37.23 -13.88
C ILE A 192 14.92 36.04 -13.84
N LEU A 193 14.16 35.89 -12.75
CA LEU A 193 13.16 34.81 -12.61
C LEU A 193 12.00 34.98 -13.62
N LYS A 194 11.49 36.21 -13.82
CA LYS A 194 10.42 36.52 -14.80
C LYS A 194 10.78 36.22 -16.25
N GLN A 195 12.06 36.04 -16.57
CA GLN A 195 12.51 35.63 -17.92
C GLN A 195 12.35 34.11 -18.18
N GLN A 196 12.13 33.30 -17.14
CA GLN A 196 11.96 31.85 -17.30
C GLN A 196 10.50 31.50 -17.64
N PRO A 197 10.23 30.82 -18.77
CA PRO A 197 8.85 30.53 -19.21
C PRO A 197 8.14 29.48 -18.35
N LEU A 198 8.86 28.81 -17.44
CA LEU A 198 8.30 27.82 -16.51
C LEU A 198 7.72 28.46 -15.24
N ILE A 199 7.97 29.74 -14.96
CA ILE A 199 7.54 30.41 -13.73
C ILE A 199 6.17 31.06 -13.93
N THR A 200 5.19 30.69 -13.09
CA THR A 200 3.80 31.16 -13.18
C THR A 200 3.52 32.36 -12.28
N SER A 201 4.11 32.36 -11.08
CA SER A 201 3.96 33.45 -10.12
C SER A 201 5.17 33.54 -9.19
N ILE A 202 5.44 34.75 -8.73
CA ILE A 202 6.52 35.07 -7.79
C ILE A 202 5.90 35.88 -6.66
N PHE A 203 6.21 35.50 -5.42
CA PHE A 203 5.83 36.23 -4.22
C PHE A 203 7.06 36.47 -3.36
N THR A 204 7.31 37.71 -2.96
CA THR A 204 8.54 38.08 -2.25
C THR A 204 8.27 38.73 -0.91
N THR A 205 9.01 38.31 0.11
CA THR A 205 9.06 38.94 1.43
C THR A 205 10.44 39.52 1.68
N VAL A 206 10.52 40.81 2.01
CA VAL A 206 11.77 41.54 2.27
C VAL A 206 11.84 41.97 3.73
N GLY A 207 12.98 41.80 4.37
CA GLY A 207 13.22 42.26 5.75
C GLY A 207 12.68 41.35 6.84
N VAL A 208 12.10 40.19 6.51
CA VAL A 208 11.54 39.21 7.45
C VAL A 208 12.05 37.81 7.08
N GLU A 209 12.48 37.05 8.08
CA GLU A 209 12.90 35.64 7.96
C GLU A 209 11.71 34.67 8.18
N GLU A 210 11.81 33.44 7.67
CA GLU A 210 10.79 32.37 7.77
C GLU A 210 10.22 32.15 9.19
N ASN A 211 11.00 32.46 10.23
CA ASN A 211 10.62 32.38 11.66
C ASN A 211 9.94 33.65 12.22
N GLY A 212 9.65 34.65 11.38
CA GLY A 212 9.08 35.95 11.75
C GLY A 212 10.09 36.97 12.29
N ALA A 213 11.39 36.67 12.32
CA ALA A 213 12.40 37.62 12.78
C ALA A 213 12.67 38.73 11.73
N VAL A 214 12.54 39.99 12.13
CA VAL A 214 12.83 41.14 11.28
C VAL A 214 14.35 41.32 11.13
N GLN A 215 14.85 41.21 9.91
CA GLN A 215 16.27 41.37 9.54
C GLN A 215 16.38 42.07 8.18
N SER A 216 16.82 43.33 8.19
CA SER A 216 16.86 44.20 7.00
C SER A 216 17.69 43.66 5.84
N ASN A 217 18.64 42.77 6.11
CA ASN A 217 19.58 42.20 5.14
C ASN A 217 19.18 40.83 4.57
N LYS A 218 17.95 40.38 4.80
CA LYS A 218 17.41 39.11 4.28
C LYS A 218 16.13 39.32 3.48
N ALA A 219 15.94 38.48 2.46
CA ALA A 219 14.67 38.35 1.75
C ALA A 219 14.47 36.91 1.26
N GLU A 220 13.22 36.52 1.09
CA GLU A 220 12.81 35.21 0.58
C GLU A 220 11.81 35.40 -0.56
N ILE A 221 12.13 34.78 -1.70
CA ILE A 221 11.31 34.78 -2.91
C ILE A 221 10.72 33.37 -3.06
N HIS A 222 9.41 33.28 -3.02
CA HIS A 222 8.63 32.07 -3.30
C HIS A 222 8.33 32.07 -4.80
N VAL A 223 8.74 31.01 -5.49
CA VAL A 223 8.59 30.88 -6.94
C VAL A 223 7.73 29.67 -7.25
N ASN A 224 6.58 29.90 -7.89
CA ASN A 224 5.71 28.84 -8.39
C ASN A 224 6.01 28.61 -9.88
N MET A 225 6.01 27.34 -10.27
CA MET A 225 6.23 26.86 -11.63
C MET A 225 4.92 26.32 -12.24
N ALA A 226 4.95 25.96 -13.52
CA ALA A 226 3.81 25.42 -14.29
C ALA A 226 3.80 23.89 -14.33
#